data_AF-A0A940JIH8-F1
#
_entry.id   AF-A0A940JIH8-F1
#
_cell.length_a   1.000
_cell.length_b   1.000
_cell.length_c   1.000
_cell.angle_alpha   90.00
_cell.angle_beta   90.00
_cell.angle_gamma   90.00
#
_symmetry.space_group_name_H-M   'P 1'
#
loop_
_entity.id
_entity.type
_entity.pdbx_description
1 polymer ?
#
loop_
_entity_poly.entity_id
_entity_poly.type
_entity_poly.pdbx_seq_one_letter_code
_entity_poly.pdbx_strand_id
1 'polypeptide(L)'
;YYQSRLNINGGALFGDQYDQYGPVEGMASADRLASGWSYNHFDFNAGVSAFSNSQYNKWYVGASVMHINQAYTDEAKTDDYRLNYLLSIQGGYKYITQQNDYCAFYTTLNWQGKAIKHFFNVSFQKSIPGMDAGVGLGLGYRYEDALVPNVEFRYAKINLSLGYDVNVSAFNPAGFKRNGMELAVKFDF
;
A
#
# COMPACT_ATOMS: atom_id res chain seq x y z
N TYR A 1 40.83 -11.61 -24.80
CA TYR A 1 40.87 -12.98 -24.25
C TYR A 1 39.93 -13.04 -23.06
N TYR A 2 38.88 -13.85 -23.18
CA TYR A 2 37.95 -14.15 -22.12
C TYR A 2 38.67 -14.94 -21.01
N GLN A 3 38.56 -14.51 -19.77
CA GLN A 3 38.59 -15.45 -18.66
C GLN A 3 37.65 -14.99 -17.55
N SER A 4 36.45 -15.58 -17.60
CA SER A 4 35.56 -15.74 -16.46
C SER A 4 36.26 -16.56 -15.39
N ARG A 5 36.48 -15.95 -14.22
CA ARG A 5 36.59 -16.66 -12.94
C ARG A 5 35.86 -15.81 -11.90
N LEU A 6 34.56 -16.03 -11.81
CA LEU A 6 33.81 -15.66 -10.62
C LEU A 6 34.36 -16.54 -9.48
N ASN A 7 35.24 -15.97 -8.66
CA ASN A 7 35.65 -16.60 -7.41
C ASN A 7 34.55 -16.34 -6.38
N ILE A 8 33.70 -17.34 -6.16
CA ILE A 8 32.54 -17.29 -5.26
C ILE A 8 32.90 -17.61 -3.80
N ASN A 9 34.18 -17.62 -3.43
CA ASN A 9 34.63 -17.98 -2.08
C ASN A 9 35.00 -16.78 -1.18
N GLY A 10 34.72 -15.55 -1.60
CA GLY A 10 34.73 -14.37 -0.75
C GLY A 10 33.45 -13.60 -1.01
N GLY A 11 32.73 -13.17 0.03
CA GLY A 11 31.47 -12.43 -0.11
C GLY A 11 31.57 -11.27 -1.10
N ALA A 12 30.44 -10.83 -1.64
CA ALA A 12 30.37 -9.78 -2.69
C ALA A 12 31.35 -8.63 -2.38
N LEU A 13 32.44 -8.56 -3.14
CA LEU A 13 33.44 -7.50 -3.02
C LEU A 13 33.02 -6.35 -3.95
N PHE A 14 32.84 -5.17 -3.35
CA PHE A 14 32.48 -3.93 -4.02
C PHE A 14 33.72 -3.30 -4.66
N GLY A 15 33.54 -2.50 -5.72
CA GLY A 15 34.66 -1.95 -6.50
C GLY A 15 35.58 -1.03 -5.70
N ASP A 16 35.10 -0.51 -4.57
CA ASP A 16 35.86 0.30 -3.63
C ASP A 16 36.69 -0.53 -2.64
N GLN A 17 36.53 -1.85 -2.61
CA GLN A 17 37.35 -2.80 -1.83
C GLN A 17 38.59 -3.30 -2.59
N TYR A 18 38.99 -2.59 -3.65
CA TYR A 18 40.17 -2.89 -4.46
C TYR A 18 41.17 -1.73 -4.43
N ASP A 19 42.45 -2.05 -4.29
CA ASP A 19 43.55 -1.13 -4.55
C ASP A 19 44.31 -1.51 -5.83
N GLN A 20 45.41 -0.82 -6.12
CA GLN A 20 46.27 -1.10 -7.28
C GLN A 20 46.93 -2.48 -7.27
N TYR A 21 46.89 -3.20 -6.14
CA TYR A 21 47.48 -4.52 -5.92
C TYR A 21 46.42 -5.64 -5.77
N GLY A 22 45.14 -5.31 -5.63
CA GLY A 22 44.04 -6.29 -5.62
C GLY A 22 42.97 -6.00 -4.56
N PRO A 23 42.14 -7.00 -4.21
CA PRO A 23 41.14 -6.83 -3.16
C PRO A 23 41.79 -6.66 -1.78
N VAL A 24 41.34 -5.67 -1.02
CA VAL A 24 41.81 -5.38 0.34
C VAL A 24 40.99 -6.21 1.34
N GLU A 25 41.60 -7.26 1.90
CA GLU A 25 40.92 -8.15 2.85
C GLU A 25 40.45 -7.40 4.11
N GLY A 26 39.18 -7.59 4.49
CA GLY A 26 38.58 -7.01 5.69
C GLY A 26 38.20 -5.53 5.59
N MET A 27 38.43 -4.87 4.45
CA MET A 27 37.99 -3.49 4.26
C MET A 27 36.47 -3.45 4.09
N ALA A 28 35.77 -2.67 4.91
CA ALA A 28 34.35 -2.42 4.70
C ALA A 28 34.16 -1.59 3.42
N SER A 29 33.14 -1.91 2.63
CA SER A 29 32.78 -1.07 1.50
C SER A 29 32.32 0.31 2.00
N ALA A 30 32.76 1.35 1.30
CA ALA A 30 32.26 2.72 1.39
C ALA A 30 30.92 2.89 0.66
N ASP A 31 30.43 1.88 -0.06
CA ASP A 31 29.03 1.81 -0.49
C ASP A 31 28.13 1.78 0.76
N ARG A 32 27.31 2.82 0.89
CA ARG A 32 26.40 3.05 2.03
C ARG A 32 25.41 1.89 2.22
N LEU A 33 25.04 1.19 1.14
CA LEU A 33 24.14 0.02 1.19
C LEU A 33 24.87 -1.25 1.67
N ALA A 34 26.16 -1.37 1.37
CA ALA A 34 27.00 -2.51 1.74
C ALA A 34 27.56 -2.41 3.17
N SER A 35 27.73 -1.19 3.67
CA SER A 35 28.35 -0.89 4.97
C SER A 35 27.40 -1.03 6.18
N GLY A 36 26.12 -1.37 5.95
CA GLY A 36 25.14 -1.59 7.03
C GLY A 36 24.62 -0.32 7.71
N TRP A 37 24.64 0.82 7.02
CA TRP A 37 24.18 2.09 7.59
C TRP A 37 22.66 2.10 7.77
N SER A 38 22.20 2.34 8.99
CA SER A 38 20.78 2.50 9.33
C SER A 38 20.50 3.94 9.77
N TYR A 39 19.63 4.64 9.05
CA TYR A 39 19.18 5.98 9.43
C TYR A 39 17.77 5.92 10.04
N ASN A 40 17.64 6.37 11.28
CA ASN A 40 16.38 6.39 12.00
C ASN A 40 15.82 7.80 12.04
N HIS A 41 14.50 7.92 11.87
CA HIS A 41 13.79 9.16 12.02
C HIS A 41 12.52 8.95 12.84
N PHE A 42 12.08 10.03 13.49
CA PHE A 42 10.78 10.08 14.14
C PHE A 42 9.77 10.68 13.17
N ASP A 43 8.54 10.16 13.15
CA ASP A 43 7.47 10.65 12.28
C ASP A 43 6.18 10.86 13.08
N PHE A 44 5.57 12.02 12.91
CA PHE A 44 4.36 12.43 13.63
C PHE A 44 3.18 12.61 12.68
N ASN A 45 2.03 12.04 13.06
CA ASN A 45 0.81 11.97 12.25
C ASN A 45 -0.39 12.32 13.14
N ALA A 46 -1.40 12.97 12.58
CA ALA A 46 -2.63 13.31 13.30
C ALA A 46 -3.85 13.21 12.40
N GLY A 47 -5.00 12.86 12.98
CA GLY A 47 -6.25 12.77 12.24
C GLY A 47 -7.47 12.75 13.14
N VAL A 48 -8.62 13.03 12.54
CA VAL A 48 -9.93 13.03 13.21
C VAL A 48 -10.92 12.23 12.36
N SER A 49 -11.84 11.55 13.02
CA SER A 49 -12.92 10.83 12.34
C SER A 49 -14.21 10.90 13.14
N ALA A 50 -15.33 10.85 12.41
CA ALA A 50 -16.67 10.69 12.95
C ALA A 50 -17.30 9.47 12.28
N PHE A 51 -18.09 8.71 13.05
CA PHE A 51 -18.73 7.50 12.56
C PHE A 51 -20.05 7.24 13.26
N SER A 52 -20.88 6.43 12.61
CA SER A 52 -22.10 5.85 13.18
C SER A 52 -22.18 4.36 12.84
N ASN A 53 -22.62 3.56 13.81
CA ASN A 53 -22.74 2.10 13.68
C ASN A 53 -24.19 1.67 13.95
N SER A 54 -25.16 2.32 13.30
CA SER A 54 -26.58 1.92 13.41
C SER A 54 -26.82 0.58 12.72
N GLN A 55 -27.92 -0.09 13.08
CA GLN A 55 -28.26 -1.43 12.58
C GLN A 55 -28.29 -1.52 11.04
N TYR A 56 -28.92 -0.54 10.39
CA TYR A 56 -29.11 -0.55 8.93
C TYR A 56 -28.20 0.45 8.18
N ASN A 57 -27.64 1.42 8.89
CA ASN A 57 -26.87 2.50 8.28
C ASN A 57 -25.57 2.67 9.06
N LYS A 58 -24.46 2.29 8.44
CA LYS A 58 -23.13 2.48 9.01
C LYS A 58 -22.37 3.44 8.14
N TRP A 59 -21.71 4.42 8.75
CA TRP A 59 -20.92 5.39 8.00
C TRP A 59 -19.76 5.90 8.81
N TYR A 60 -18.75 6.39 8.11
CA TYR A 60 -17.66 7.14 8.70
C TYR A 60 -17.14 8.18 7.71
N VAL A 61 -16.57 9.25 8.25
CA VAL A 61 -15.79 10.24 7.51
C VAL A 61 -14.62 10.64 8.39
N GLY A 62 -13.46 10.86 7.78
CA GLY A 62 -12.27 11.27 8.50
C GLY A 62 -11.31 12.02 7.60
N ALA A 63 -10.47 12.81 8.26
CA ALA A 63 -9.38 13.52 7.62
C ALA A 63 -8.13 13.38 8.49
N SER A 64 -6.97 13.26 7.86
CA SER A 64 -5.70 13.16 8.54
C SER A 64 -4.59 13.87 7.78
N VAL A 65 -3.58 14.29 8.52
CA VAL A 65 -2.32 14.77 7.99
C VAL A 65 -1.21 13.89 8.54
N MET A 66 -0.40 13.37 7.63
CA MET A 66 0.74 12.53 7.91
C MET A 66 2.04 13.27 7.62
N HIS A 67 3.13 12.80 8.23
CA HIS A 67 4.46 13.41 8.13
C HIS A 67 4.50 14.88 8.57
N ILE A 68 3.81 15.21 9.66
CA ILE A 68 3.67 16.59 10.16
C ILE A 68 5.02 17.23 10.46
N ASN A 69 5.95 16.45 10.99
CA ASN A 69 7.30 16.93 11.31
C ASN A 69 8.26 16.87 10.12
N GLN A 70 7.81 16.40 8.95
CA GLN A 70 8.58 16.31 7.70
C GLN A 70 10.02 15.84 7.91
N ALA A 71 10.17 14.68 8.53
CA ALA A 71 11.50 14.15 8.80
C ALA A 71 12.26 13.86 7.49
N TYR A 72 13.58 14.02 7.54
CA TYR A 72 14.48 13.54 6.50
C TYR A 72 14.54 12.01 6.58
N THR A 73 14.62 11.33 5.45
CA THR A 73 14.76 9.86 5.38
C THR A 73 16.19 9.40 5.13
N ASP A 74 17.11 10.35 4.94
CA ASP A 74 18.53 10.10 4.72
C ASP A 74 19.40 10.99 5.59
N GLU A 75 20.58 10.48 5.96
CA GLU A 75 21.58 11.20 6.75
C GLU A 75 22.12 12.46 6.07
N ALA A 76 22.14 12.50 4.74
CA ALA A 76 22.54 13.67 3.97
C ALA A 76 21.63 14.88 4.25
N LYS A 77 20.42 14.66 4.78
CA LYS A 77 19.44 15.68 5.18
C LYS A 77 19.23 16.76 4.11
N THR A 78 19.23 16.34 2.85
CA THR A 78 18.90 17.23 1.74
C THR A 78 17.38 17.30 1.58
N ASP A 79 16.90 18.40 1.01
CA ASP A 79 15.45 18.62 0.81
C ASP A 79 14.81 17.56 -0.09
N ASP A 80 15.59 16.91 -0.96
CA ASP A 80 15.13 15.79 -1.79
C ASP A 80 14.71 14.57 -0.98
N TYR A 81 15.29 14.38 0.22
CA TYR A 81 14.97 13.29 1.14
C TYR A 81 14.04 13.72 2.27
N ARG A 82 13.45 14.91 2.17
CA ARG A 82 12.47 15.38 3.15
C ARG A 82 11.09 14.84 2.81
N LEU A 83 10.45 14.20 3.79
CA LEU A 83 9.08 13.72 3.61
C LEU A 83 8.11 14.89 3.37
N ASN A 84 7.36 14.78 2.29
CA ASN A 84 6.23 15.66 2.03
C ASN A 84 5.07 15.27 2.95
N TYR A 85 4.35 16.27 3.46
CA TYR A 85 3.07 16.04 4.13
C TYR A 85 2.15 15.21 3.23
N LEU A 86 1.45 14.26 3.84
CA LEU A 86 0.37 13.53 3.17
C LEU A 86 -0.95 13.94 3.80
N LEU A 87 -1.80 14.58 3.00
CA LEU A 87 -3.17 14.89 3.37
C LEU A 87 -4.06 13.74 2.92
N SER A 88 -4.88 13.21 3.83
CA SER A 88 -5.81 12.13 3.54
C SER A 88 -7.22 12.50 3.96
N ILE A 89 -8.19 12.20 3.09
CA ILE A 89 -9.61 12.24 3.40
C ILE A 89 -10.16 10.85 3.10
N GLN A 90 -10.90 10.28 4.03
CA GLN A 90 -11.51 8.97 3.86
C GLN A 90 -12.95 8.97 4.31
N GLY A 91 -13.75 8.12 3.69
CA GLY A 91 -15.14 7.97 4.08
C GLY A 91 -15.73 6.69 3.57
N GLY A 92 -16.85 6.30 4.16
CA GLY A 92 -17.59 5.14 3.74
C GLY A 92 -19.01 5.15 4.25
N TYR A 93 -19.88 4.48 3.50
CA TYR A 93 -21.28 4.26 3.82
C TYR A 93 -21.64 2.82 3.51
N LYS A 94 -22.29 2.12 4.43
CA LYS A 94 -22.79 0.76 4.28
C LYS A 94 -24.25 0.74 4.70
N TYR A 95 -25.11 0.40 3.75
CA TYR A 95 -26.53 0.13 4.00
C TYR A 95 -26.75 -1.37 4.13
N ILE A 96 -27.37 -1.81 5.22
CA ILE A 96 -27.67 -3.21 5.53
C ILE A 96 -29.19 -3.39 5.47
N THR A 97 -29.67 -4.42 4.79
CA THR A 97 -31.10 -4.75 4.72
C THR A 97 -31.53 -5.57 5.93
N GLN A 98 -32.84 -5.77 6.09
CA GLN A 98 -33.38 -6.67 7.13
C GLN A 98 -32.95 -8.13 6.93
N GLN A 99 -32.64 -8.51 5.69
CA GLN A 99 -32.12 -9.82 5.31
C GLN A 99 -30.60 -9.94 5.49
N ASN A 100 -29.96 -8.91 6.07
CA ASN A 100 -28.52 -8.83 6.28
C ASN A 100 -27.70 -8.80 4.97
N ASP A 101 -28.34 -8.46 3.85
CA ASP A 101 -27.65 -8.08 2.62
C ASP A 101 -27.07 -6.67 2.80
N TYR A 102 -26.03 -6.31 2.05
CA TYR A 102 -25.55 -4.93 2.07
C TYR A 102 -25.14 -4.39 0.72
N CYS A 103 -25.20 -3.07 0.62
CA CYS A 103 -24.49 -2.28 -0.38
C CYS A 103 -23.60 -1.29 0.37
N ALA A 104 -22.36 -1.13 -0.07
CA ALA A 104 -21.45 -0.18 0.53
C ALA A 104 -20.63 0.57 -0.52
N PHE A 105 -20.24 1.78 -0.13
CA PHE A 105 -19.35 2.65 -0.87
C PHE A 105 -18.25 3.12 0.07
N TYR A 106 -17.01 3.14 -0.41
CA TYR A 106 -15.84 3.59 0.32
C TYR A 106 -15.00 4.48 -0.59
N THR A 107 -14.36 5.48 -0.01
CA THR A 107 -13.44 6.37 -0.72
C THR A 107 -12.25 6.76 0.15
N THR A 108 -11.11 6.96 -0.49
CA THR A 108 -9.90 7.47 0.14
C THR A 108 -9.16 8.36 -0.86
N LEU A 109 -8.93 9.60 -0.47
CA LEU A 109 -8.29 10.62 -1.29
C LEU A 109 -7.01 11.06 -0.58
N ASN A 110 -5.86 10.87 -1.23
CA ASN A 110 -4.57 11.23 -0.66
C ASN A 110 -3.81 12.17 -1.60
N TRP A 111 -3.13 13.15 -1.01
CA TRP A 111 -2.24 14.08 -1.69
C TRP A 111 -0.92 14.16 -0.95
N GLN A 112 0.19 13.88 -1.64
CA GLN A 112 1.53 13.93 -1.06
C GLN A 112 2.52 14.52 -2.07
N GLY A 113 2.98 15.74 -1.82
CA GLY A 113 3.80 16.47 -2.78
C GLY A 113 3.06 16.62 -4.13
N LYS A 114 3.64 16.09 -5.21
CA LYS A 114 3.01 16.04 -6.55
C LYS A 114 2.17 14.79 -6.80
N ALA A 115 2.19 13.81 -5.88
CA ALA A 115 1.46 12.56 -6.05
C ALA A 115 0.02 12.69 -5.56
N ILE A 116 -0.91 12.21 -6.38
CA ILE A 116 -2.34 12.12 -6.08
C ILE A 116 -2.74 10.65 -6.12
N LYS A 117 -3.39 10.16 -5.06
CA LYS A 117 -3.88 8.78 -4.96
C LYS A 117 -5.32 8.79 -4.48
N HIS A 118 -6.25 8.64 -5.42
CA HIS A 118 -7.68 8.55 -5.13
C HIS A 118 -8.16 7.13 -5.39
N PHE A 119 -8.90 6.59 -4.43
CA PHE A 119 -9.49 5.27 -4.49
C PHE A 119 -10.98 5.35 -4.17
N PHE A 120 -11.77 4.62 -4.95
CA PHE A 120 -13.21 4.48 -4.77
C PHE A 120 -13.55 3.00 -4.82
N ASN A 121 -14.43 2.53 -3.96
CA ASN A 121 -14.88 1.14 -3.97
C ASN A 121 -16.37 1.07 -3.75
N VAL A 122 -17.06 0.28 -4.57
CA VAL A 122 -18.45 -0.13 -4.34
C VAL A 122 -18.48 -1.63 -4.10
N SER A 123 -19.35 -2.09 -3.20
CA SER A 123 -19.50 -3.51 -2.88
C SER A 123 -20.95 -3.86 -2.62
N PHE A 124 -21.38 -5.01 -3.13
CA PHE A 124 -22.68 -5.59 -2.86
C PHE A 124 -22.49 -7.01 -2.31
N GLN A 125 -23.19 -7.35 -1.23
CA GLN A 125 -23.16 -8.67 -0.64
C GLN A 125 -24.55 -9.18 -0.36
N LYS A 126 -24.77 -10.47 -0.66
CA LYS A 126 -25.97 -11.20 -0.32
C LYS A 126 -25.71 -12.20 0.79
N SER A 127 -26.57 -12.25 1.79
CA SER A 127 -26.50 -13.24 2.86
C SER A 127 -26.96 -14.61 2.39
N ILE A 128 -26.33 -15.66 2.90
CA ILE A 128 -26.69 -17.06 2.65
C ILE A 128 -27.78 -17.46 3.67
N PRO A 129 -28.98 -17.87 3.23
CA PRO A 129 -30.03 -18.29 4.15
C PRO A 129 -29.58 -19.46 5.04
N GLY A 130 -29.88 -19.37 6.34
CA GLY A 130 -29.56 -20.43 7.31
C GLY A 130 -28.09 -20.48 7.76
N MET A 131 -27.24 -19.55 7.30
CA MET A 131 -25.85 -19.43 7.74
C MET A 131 -25.53 -17.98 8.06
N ASP A 132 -24.67 -17.73 9.05
CA ASP A 132 -24.09 -16.39 9.24
C ASP A 132 -22.94 -16.18 8.24
N ALA A 133 -23.31 -16.19 6.96
CA ALA A 133 -22.37 -16.10 5.85
C ALA A 133 -22.96 -15.27 4.73
N GLY A 134 -22.11 -14.78 3.84
CA GLY A 134 -22.54 -14.03 2.67
C GLY A 134 -21.50 -14.06 1.57
N VAL A 135 -21.97 -13.84 0.34
CA VAL A 135 -21.13 -13.74 -0.85
C VAL A 135 -21.42 -12.43 -1.55
N GLY A 136 -20.39 -11.81 -2.10
CA GLY A 136 -20.49 -10.48 -2.67
C GLY A 136 -19.53 -10.24 -3.80
N LEU A 137 -19.73 -9.11 -4.44
CA LEU A 137 -18.88 -8.57 -5.49
C LEU A 137 -18.60 -7.11 -5.17
N GLY A 138 -17.37 -6.69 -5.44
CA GLY A 138 -16.98 -5.30 -5.36
C GLY A 138 -16.23 -4.86 -6.61
N LEU A 139 -16.18 -3.55 -6.78
CA LEU A 139 -15.41 -2.90 -7.82
C LEU A 139 -14.71 -1.69 -7.23
N GLY A 140 -13.39 -1.79 -7.18
CA GLY A 140 -12.49 -0.69 -6.87
C GLY A 140 -12.10 0.09 -8.12
N TYR A 141 -11.87 1.39 -7.97
CA TYR A 141 -11.29 2.26 -8.99
C TYR A 141 -10.18 3.09 -8.35
N ARG A 142 -8.95 2.88 -8.82
CA ARG A 142 -7.80 3.74 -8.56
C ARG A 142 -7.69 4.75 -9.68
N TYR A 143 -7.82 6.02 -9.33
CA TYR A 143 -7.81 7.12 -10.28
C TYR A 143 -6.56 7.07 -11.17
N GLU A 144 -6.78 7.11 -12.49
CA GLU A 144 -5.75 7.03 -13.55
C GLU A 144 -4.84 5.79 -13.52
N ASP A 145 -5.17 4.75 -12.77
CA ASP A 145 -4.29 3.60 -12.53
C ASP A 145 -4.98 2.28 -12.89
N ALA A 146 -5.97 1.84 -12.09
CA ALA A 146 -6.54 0.50 -12.22
C ALA A 146 -8.03 0.41 -11.83
N LEU A 147 -8.72 -0.56 -12.42
CA LEU A 147 -9.99 -1.10 -11.92
C LEU A 147 -9.72 -2.40 -11.18
N VAL A 148 -10.36 -2.59 -10.03
CA VAL A 148 -10.11 -3.69 -9.10
C VAL A 148 -11.42 -4.45 -8.84
N PRO A 149 -11.90 -5.28 -9.78
CA PRO A 149 -12.98 -6.21 -9.48
C PRO A 149 -12.56 -7.16 -8.36
N ASN A 150 -13.47 -7.42 -7.43
CA ASN A 150 -13.24 -8.34 -6.32
C ASN A 150 -14.47 -9.19 -6.00
N VAL A 151 -14.22 -10.36 -5.43
CA VAL A 151 -15.22 -11.24 -4.84
C VAL A 151 -15.09 -11.19 -3.32
N GLU A 152 -16.20 -11.08 -2.62
CA GLU A 152 -16.24 -10.98 -1.16
C GLU A 152 -16.92 -12.21 -0.55
N PHE A 153 -16.37 -12.71 0.56
CA PHE A 153 -16.90 -13.82 1.34
C PHE A 153 -16.95 -13.40 2.81
N ARG A 154 -18.15 -13.31 3.38
CA ARG A 154 -18.36 -13.10 4.81
C ARG A 154 -18.64 -14.42 5.48
N TYR A 155 -17.99 -14.66 6.61
CA TYR A 155 -18.35 -15.67 7.58
C TYR A 155 -18.28 -15.09 8.99
N ALA A 156 -19.42 -15.02 9.66
CA ALA A 156 -19.60 -14.31 10.92
C ALA A 156 -19.03 -12.88 10.87
N LYS A 157 -17.99 -12.61 11.66
CA LYS A 157 -17.32 -11.31 11.74
C LYS A 157 -16.17 -11.13 10.74
N ILE A 158 -15.82 -12.15 9.99
CA ILE A 158 -14.70 -12.11 9.02
C ILE A 158 -15.28 -11.85 7.63
N ASN A 159 -14.69 -10.90 6.92
CA ASN A 159 -14.93 -10.69 5.51
C ASN A 159 -13.59 -10.80 4.74
N LEU A 160 -13.54 -11.75 3.81
CA LEU A 160 -12.42 -11.99 2.92
C LEU A 160 -12.77 -11.45 1.55
N SER A 161 -11.91 -10.60 0.98
CA SER A 161 -12.07 -10.07 -0.36
C SER A 161 -10.87 -10.43 -1.21
N LEU A 162 -11.11 -11.03 -2.38
CA LEU A 162 -10.09 -11.37 -3.35
C LEU A 162 -10.28 -10.48 -4.58
N GLY A 163 -9.31 -9.61 -4.84
CA GLY A 163 -9.31 -8.64 -5.92
C GLY A 163 -8.27 -8.96 -7.00
N TYR A 164 -8.50 -8.40 -8.19
CA TYR A 164 -7.53 -8.43 -9.28
C TYR A 164 -7.37 -7.05 -9.89
N ASP A 165 -6.13 -6.57 -9.94
CA ASP A 165 -5.79 -5.27 -10.50
C ASP A 165 -5.75 -5.30 -12.04
N VAL A 166 -6.69 -4.61 -12.66
CA VAL A 166 -6.72 -4.37 -14.10
C VAL A 166 -6.27 -2.95 -14.37
N ASN A 167 -5.02 -2.79 -14.82
CA ASN A 167 -4.50 -1.47 -15.20
C ASN A 167 -5.26 -0.88 -16.38
N VAL A 168 -5.72 0.37 -16.22
CA VAL A 168 -6.42 1.16 -17.24
C VAL A 168 -5.64 2.42 -17.65
N SER A 169 -4.50 2.69 -17.00
CA SER A 169 -3.65 3.85 -17.27
C SER A 169 -3.05 3.85 -18.68
N ALA A 170 -3.00 5.02 -19.32
CA ALA A 170 -2.33 5.22 -20.62
C ALA A 170 -0.79 5.19 -20.51
N PHE A 171 -0.24 5.43 -19.32
CA PHE A 171 1.21 5.36 -19.08
C PHE A 171 1.67 3.92 -18.99
N ASN A 172 2.36 3.48 -20.04
CA ASN A 172 2.93 2.15 -20.16
C ASN A 172 4.43 2.29 -20.45
N PRO A 173 5.27 2.70 -19.47
CA PRO A 173 6.66 3.10 -19.74
C PRO A 173 7.54 1.95 -20.26
N ALA A 174 7.09 0.69 -20.14
CA ALA A 174 7.85 -0.49 -20.52
C ALA A 174 7.03 -1.57 -21.26
N GLY A 175 5.77 -1.31 -21.63
CA GLY A 175 4.90 -2.28 -22.32
C GLY A 175 4.39 -3.44 -21.45
N PHE A 176 4.76 -3.51 -20.17
CA PHE A 176 4.30 -4.53 -19.23
C PHE A 176 3.07 -4.04 -18.44
N LYS A 177 1.92 -4.69 -18.64
CA LYS A 177 0.77 -4.53 -17.75
C LYS A 177 1.06 -5.23 -16.43
N ARG A 178 1.21 -4.47 -15.34
CA ARG A 178 1.48 -5.00 -14.00
C ARG A 178 0.18 -5.35 -13.30
N ASN A 179 -0.41 -6.48 -13.66
CA ASN A 179 -1.61 -6.95 -12.96
C ASN A 179 -1.21 -7.76 -11.72
N GLY A 180 -1.99 -7.64 -10.65
CA GLY A 180 -1.72 -8.29 -9.37
C GLY A 180 -3.00 -8.86 -8.77
N MET A 181 -2.86 -9.97 -8.06
CA MET A 181 -3.92 -10.46 -7.17
C MET A 181 -3.76 -9.81 -5.80
N GLU A 182 -4.87 -9.36 -5.23
CA GLU A 182 -4.90 -8.76 -3.90
C GLU A 182 -5.83 -9.57 -2.98
N LEU A 183 -5.41 -9.77 -1.74
CA LEU A 183 -6.23 -10.37 -0.69
C LEU A 183 -6.43 -9.34 0.42
N ALA A 184 -7.68 -9.05 0.74
CA ALA A 184 -8.05 -8.20 1.86
C ALA A 184 -8.82 -9.01 2.91
N VAL A 185 -8.49 -8.78 4.18
CA VAL A 185 -9.16 -9.38 5.32
C VAL A 185 -9.70 -8.28 6.20
N LYS A 186 -11.00 -8.33 6.50
CA LYS A 186 -11.69 -7.36 7.34
C LYS A 186 -12.39 -8.06 8.49
N PHE A 187 -12.33 -7.43 9.66
CA PHE A 187 -13.05 -7.86 10.86
C PHE A 187 -14.12 -6.82 11.20
N ASP A 188 -15.38 -7.26 11.27
CA ASP A 188 -16.50 -6.43 11.72
C ASP A 188 -16.70 -6.66 13.23
N PHE A 189 -16.54 -5.60 14.04
CA PHE A 189 -16.62 -5.65 15.51
C PHE A 189 -18.00 -5.26 16.03
#